data_AF-A0A843J308-F1
#
_entry.id   AF-A0A843J308-F1
#
_cell.length_a   1.000
_cell.length_b   1.000
_cell.length_c   1.000
_cell.angle_alpha   90.00
_cell.angle_beta   90.00
_cell.angle_gamma   90.00
#
_symmetry.space_group_name_H-M   'P 1'
#
loop_
_entity.id
_entity.type
_entity.pdbx_description
1 polymer ?
#
loop_
_entity_poly.entity_id
_entity_poly.type
_entity_poly.pdbx_seq_one_letter_code
_entity_poly.pdbx_strand_id
1 'polypeptide(L)'
;MNGGSNRCTACKGARRLCGKDRCPLMIKFYSRQKTANLIDFKDLDGSCPPAVFIGRYGYPKVDIGPLLPPIFGDTAIMDTPEMWVGKSIDEITDMRFSLVRGKFRIDAKDFAKSGRIVDQIQHLALTERPVDVEANFTKRPVGKIVMDDEIQPFGPSARLEGMKSGSGRFERYLERSFYDTDMKAVDAVVNAYKNGTLISEIQKAFSTATMGVDKNRRFVPTRWSITAVDDIIGKDLLKTTKYN
;
A
#
# COMPACT_ATOMS: atom_id res chain seq x y z
N MET A 1 20.48 -7.55 -17.96
CA MET A 1 20.51 -8.98 -18.31
C MET A 1 19.14 -9.60 -18.00
N ASN A 2 18.32 -9.83 -19.04
CA ASN A 2 16.95 -10.37 -18.95
C ASN A 2 16.96 -11.90 -18.81
N GLY A 3 17.25 -12.44 -17.62
CA GLY A 3 17.42 -13.88 -17.40
C GLY A 3 16.31 -14.61 -16.63
N GLY A 4 15.29 -13.89 -16.13
CA GLY A 4 14.27 -14.42 -15.21
C GLY A 4 13.04 -15.03 -15.88
N SER A 5 12.53 -14.43 -16.95
CA SER A 5 11.25 -14.83 -17.57
C SER A 5 11.31 -16.21 -18.23
N ASN A 6 12.41 -16.54 -18.93
CA ASN A 6 12.51 -17.78 -19.70
C ASN A 6 12.76 -19.04 -18.83
N ARG A 7 13.33 -18.86 -17.62
CA ARG A 7 13.58 -19.98 -16.69
C ARG A 7 12.33 -20.39 -15.92
N CYS A 8 11.50 -19.42 -15.52
CA CYS A 8 10.26 -19.71 -14.79
C CYS A 8 9.22 -20.43 -15.67
N THR A 9 9.11 -20.04 -16.94
CA THR A 9 8.23 -20.71 -17.92
C THR A 9 8.67 -22.14 -18.23
N ALA A 10 9.99 -22.40 -18.29
CA ALA A 10 10.54 -23.75 -18.45
C ALA A 10 10.39 -24.60 -17.17
N CYS A 11 10.56 -23.97 -15.99
CA CYS A 11 10.48 -24.63 -14.70
C CYS A 11 9.05 -25.05 -14.32
N LYS A 12 8.06 -24.21 -14.66
CA LYS A 12 6.63 -24.33 -14.28
C LYS A 12 6.40 -24.64 -12.80
N GLY A 13 7.32 -24.24 -11.93
CA GLY A 13 7.28 -24.51 -10.49
C GLY A 13 7.62 -25.94 -10.07
N ALA A 14 7.88 -26.86 -11.00
CA ALA A 14 8.12 -28.28 -10.70
C ALA A 14 9.60 -28.69 -10.72
N ARG A 15 10.46 -27.93 -11.41
CA ARG A 15 11.85 -28.35 -11.73
C ARG A 15 12.94 -27.65 -10.94
N ARG A 16 12.58 -26.77 -9.99
CA ARG A 16 13.50 -25.98 -9.12
C ARG A 16 14.68 -25.31 -9.84
N LEU A 17 14.52 -24.91 -11.11
CA LEU A 17 15.60 -24.35 -11.95
C LEU A 17 16.19 -23.02 -11.45
N CYS A 18 15.50 -22.34 -10.53
CA CYS A 18 15.97 -21.08 -9.94
C CYS A 18 16.73 -21.27 -8.62
N GLY A 19 16.86 -22.50 -8.11
CA GLY A 19 17.56 -22.79 -6.86
C GLY A 19 16.90 -22.27 -5.57
N LYS A 20 15.77 -21.55 -5.66
CA LYS A 20 15.03 -21.06 -4.50
C LYS A 20 14.41 -22.23 -3.72
N ASP A 21 14.33 -22.08 -2.40
CA ASP A 21 13.72 -23.09 -1.52
C ASP A 21 12.23 -23.26 -1.75
N ARG A 22 11.53 -22.17 -2.02
CA ARG A 22 10.14 -22.17 -2.49
C ARG A 22 10.02 -21.43 -3.81
N CYS A 23 9.19 -21.96 -4.70
CA CYS A 23 8.91 -21.31 -5.98
C CYS A 23 7.94 -20.13 -5.77
N PRO A 24 8.33 -18.88 -6.10
CA PRO A 24 7.46 -17.71 -5.93
C PRO A 24 6.13 -17.84 -6.67
N LEU A 25 6.12 -18.49 -7.85
CA LEU A 25 4.89 -18.71 -8.62
C LEU A 25 3.90 -19.62 -7.88
N MET A 26 4.40 -20.67 -7.23
CA MET A 26 3.55 -21.61 -6.49
C MET A 26 2.99 -20.97 -5.23
N ILE A 27 3.80 -20.21 -4.49
CA ILE A 27 3.32 -19.45 -3.31
C ILE A 27 2.20 -18.50 -3.74
N LYS A 28 2.42 -17.71 -4.79
CA LYS A 28 1.41 -16.78 -5.34
C LYS A 28 0.13 -17.52 -5.79
N PHE A 29 0.26 -18.72 -6.36
CA PHE A 29 -0.88 -19.53 -6.81
C PHE A 29 -1.73 -20.03 -5.64
N TYR A 30 -1.11 -20.66 -4.64
CA TYR A 30 -1.83 -21.18 -3.48
C TYR A 30 -2.48 -20.06 -2.66
N SER A 31 -1.73 -18.96 -2.46
CA SER A 31 -2.24 -17.79 -1.75
C SER A 31 -3.48 -17.20 -2.43
N ARG A 32 -3.46 -17.07 -3.77
CA ARG A 32 -4.62 -16.63 -4.55
C ARG A 32 -5.82 -17.56 -4.38
N GLN A 33 -5.61 -18.87 -4.35
CA GLN A 33 -6.70 -19.84 -4.25
C GLN A 33 -7.42 -19.72 -2.90
N LYS A 34 -6.68 -19.48 -1.81
CA LYS A 34 -7.26 -19.23 -0.48
C LYS A 34 -8.17 -17.99 -0.47
N THR A 35 -7.71 -16.88 -1.07
CA THR A 35 -8.48 -15.63 -1.10
C THR A 35 -9.66 -15.68 -2.05
N ALA A 36 -9.60 -16.46 -3.14
CA ALA A 36 -10.61 -16.46 -4.21
C ALA A 36 -12.04 -16.75 -3.70
N ASN A 37 -12.19 -17.65 -2.73
CA ASN A 37 -13.50 -18.01 -2.17
C ASN A 37 -14.09 -16.92 -1.26
N LEU A 38 -13.25 -16.04 -0.71
CA LEU A 38 -13.65 -14.99 0.24
C LEU A 38 -14.09 -13.69 -0.46
N ILE A 39 -13.91 -13.60 -1.78
CA ILE A 39 -14.08 -12.36 -2.56
C ILE A 39 -15.04 -12.54 -3.75
N ASP A 40 -15.83 -13.62 -3.78
CA ASP A 40 -16.75 -13.90 -4.89
C ASP A 40 -18.04 -13.07 -4.84
N PHE A 41 -17.91 -11.82 -4.40
CA PHE A 41 -19.00 -10.87 -4.23
C PHE A 41 -18.57 -9.49 -4.72
N LYS A 42 -19.55 -8.62 -4.96
CA LYS A 42 -19.31 -7.22 -5.33
C LYS A 42 -19.14 -6.32 -4.12
N ASP A 43 -19.67 -6.74 -2.98
CA ASP A 43 -19.60 -6.03 -1.72
C ASP A 43 -18.55 -6.70 -0.85
N LEU A 44 -17.74 -5.90 -0.19
CA LEU A 44 -16.65 -6.34 0.66
C LEU A 44 -16.57 -5.46 1.89
N ASP A 45 -16.55 -6.10 3.04
CA ASP A 45 -16.41 -5.49 4.35
C ASP A 45 -15.28 -6.15 5.13
N GLY A 46 -14.62 -5.36 5.97
CA GLY A 46 -13.56 -5.84 6.85
C GLY A 46 -12.77 -4.72 7.50
N SER A 47 -11.87 -5.09 8.40
CA SER A 47 -10.99 -4.16 9.10
C SER A 47 -9.75 -3.88 8.24
N CYS A 48 -9.66 -2.67 7.67
CA CYS A 48 -8.55 -2.22 6.84
C CYS A 48 -7.32 -1.88 7.71
N PRO A 49 -6.10 -2.41 7.41
CA PRO A 49 -4.88 -2.20 8.19
C PRO A 49 -4.17 -0.85 7.89
N PRO A 50 -4.89 0.25 8.10
CA PRO A 50 -4.72 1.57 7.48
C PRO A 50 -4.04 1.59 6.10
N ALA A 51 -4.39 0.66 5.23
CA ALA A 51 -3.60 0.37 4.04
C ALA A 51 -4.24 0.96 2.77
N VAL A 52 -3.45 1.70 2.00
CA VAL A 52 -3.87 2.36 0.76
C VAL A 52 -2.87 2.10 -0.35
N PHE A 53 -3.31 2.18 -1.61
CA PHE A 53 -2.40 2.12 -2.75
C PHE A 53 -2.65 3.26 -3.73
N ILE A 54 -1.57 3.71 -4.36
CA ILE A 54 -1.59 4.69 -5.45
C ILE A 54 -0.84 4.08 -6.63
N GLY A 55 -1.55 3.91 -7.74
CA GLY A 55 -1.03 3.37 -9.00
C GLY A 55 -0.04 4.33 -9.68
N ARG A 56 0.89 3.77 -10.46
CA ARG A 56 1.89 4.55 -11.22
C ARG A 56 1.54 4.79 -12.69
N TYR A 57 0.67 3.95 -13.25
CA TYR A 57 0.40 3.93 -14.68
C TYR A 57 -0.54 5.07 -15.07
N GLY A 58 -0.11 5.91 -16.01
CA GLY A 58 -0.90 7.02 -16.53
C GLY A 58 -0.83 8.32 -15.73
N TYR A 59 0.17 8.46 -14.84
CA TYR A 59 0.38 9.69 -14.06
C TYR A 59 0.37 10.94 -14.96
N PRO A 60 -0.39 12.01 -14.62
CA PRO A 60 -1.04 12.26 -13.32
C PRO A 60 -2.37 11.55 -13.09
N LYS A 61 -3.00 10.95 -14.11
CA LYS A 61 -4.27 10.23 -13.96
C LYS A 61 -4.03 8.81 -13.43
N VAL A 62 -4.20 8.59 -12.13
CA VAL A 62 -3.85 7.35 -11.45
C VAL A 62 -5.04 6.68 -10.79
N ASP A 63 -4.93 5.37 -10.55
CA ASP A 63 -5.87 4.63 -9.72
C ASP A 63 -5.43 4.72 -8.25
N ILE A 64 -6.35 5.06 -7.36
CA ILE A 64 -6.17 5.06 -5.90
C ILE A 64 -7.21 4.13 -5.25
N GLY A 65 -6.93 3.69 -4.04
CA GLY A 65 -7.96 3.16 -3.14
C GLY A 65 -7.42 2.31 -1.99
N PRO A 66 -8.33 1.70 -1.22
CA PRO A 66 -7.95 0.96 -0.03
C PRO A 66 -7.39 -0.42 -0.37
N LEU A 67 -6.66 -0.98 0.59
CA LEU A 67 -6.23 -2.37 0.65
C LEU A 67 -7.06 -3.06 1.75
N LEU A 68 -8.19 -3.64 1.35
CA LEU A 68 -9.20 -4.17 2.27
C LEU A 68 -9.16 -5.69 2.31
N PRO A 69 -8.95 -6.34 3.47
CA PRO A 69 -9.11 -7.78 3.59
C PRO A 69 -10.57 -8.17 3.95
N PRO A 70 -11.06 -9.35 3.54
CA PRO A 70 -12.39 -9.89 3.90
C PRO A 70 -12.42 -10.45 5.34
N ILE A 71 -11.81 -9.78 6.31
CA ILE A 71 -11.75 -10.20 7.71
C ILE A 71 -11.89 -9.00 8.64
N PHE A 72 -12.41 -9.26 9.85
CA PHE A 72 -12.51 -8.27 10.92
C PHE A 72 -11.51 -8.55 12.04
N GLY A 73 -11.11 -7.50 12.76
CA GLY A 73 -10.21 -7.58 13.91
C GLY A 73 -8.89 -6.82 13.69
N ASP A 74 -7.84 -7.23 14.41
CA ASP A 74 -6.53 -6.60 14.28
C ASP A 74 -5.81 -7.08 13.02
N THR A 75 -5.94 -6.29 11.96
CA THR A 75 -5.29 -6.56 10.67
C THR A 75 -3.99 -5.80 10.49
N ALA A 76 -3.54 -4.98 11.47
CA ALA A 76 -2.40 -4.06 11.31
C ALA A 76 -1.15 -4.77 10.74
N ILE A 77 -0.92 -6.00 11.21
CA ILE A 77 0.17 -6.86 10.76
C ILE A 77 0.22 -7.10 9.24
N MET A 78 -0.87 -6.92 8.50
CA MET A 78 -0.94 -7.19 7.06
C MET A 78 -0.30 -6.08 6.20
N ASP A 79 -0.09 -4.88 6.75
CA ASP A 79 0.47 -3.71 6.05
C ASP A 79 1.44 -2.89 6.92
N THR A 80 2.08 -3.53 7.90
CA THR A 80 3.19 -2.95 8.68
C THR A 80 4.45 -3.80 8.51
N PRO A 81 5.26 -3.55 7.47
CA PRO A 81 6.50 -4.29 7.20
C PRO A 81 7.46 -4.37 8.38
N GLU A 82 7.51 -3.35 9.22
CA GLU A 82 8.33 -3.30 10.43
C GLU A 82 8.03 -4.46 11.40
N MET A 83 6.81 -5.00 11.38
CA MET A 83 6.37 -6.13 12.21
C MET A 83 6.53 -7.51 11.53
N TRP A 84 7.09 -7.58 10.32
CA TRP A 84 7.23 -8.86 9.59
C TRP A 84 8.52 -9.62 9.91
N VAL A 85 9.43 -9.03 10.68
CA VAL A 85 10.67 -9.69 11.09
C VAL A 85 10.34 -11.00 11.81
N GLY A 86 10.93 -12.11 11.35
CA GLY A 86 10.68 -13.45 11.87
C GLY A 86 9.50 -14.20 11.24
N LYS A 87 8.70 -13.58 10.37
CA LYS A 87 7.64 -14.27 9.61
C LYS A 87 8.20 -14.96 8.37
N SER A 88 7.57 -16.07 7.99
CA SER A 88 7.88 -16.77 6.76
C SER A 88 7.41 -16.00 5.52
N ILE A 89 8.04 -16.26 4.38
CA ILE A 89 7.63 -15.67 3.10
C ILE A 89 6.19 -16.03 2.73
N ASP A 90 5.73 -17.23 3.11
CA ASP A 90 4.38 -17.69 2.85
C ASP A 90 3.35 -16.90 3.67
N GLU A 91 3.63 -16.65 4.95
CA GLU A 91 2.75 -15.82 5.79
C GLU A 91 2.65 -14.39 5.27
N ILE A 92 3.79 -13.78 4.91
CA ILE A 92 3.82 -12.43 4.31
C ILE A 92 3.03 -12.44 3.01
N THR A 93 3.24 -13.46 2.17
CA THR A 93 2.54 -13.56 0.89
C THR A 93 1.03 -13.71 1.11
N ASP A 94 0.60 -14.58 2.02
CA ASP A 94 -0.81 -14.78 2.36
C ASP A 94 -1.46 -13.49 2.87
N MET A 95 -0.83 -12.78 3.81
CA MET A 95 -1.31 -11.48 4.28
C MET A 95 -1.48 -10.48 3.12
N ARG A 96 -0.48 -10.37 2.24
CA ARG A 96 -0.50 -9.41 1.12
C ARG A 96 -1.49 -9.77 0.00
N PHE A 97 -1.71 -11.06 -0.25
CA PHE A 97 -2.68 -11.50 -1.26
C PHE A 97 -4.12 -11.46 -0.78
N SER A 98 -4.37 -11.51 0.54
CA SER A 98 -5.71 -11.29 1.10
C SER A 98 -6.20 -9.84 0.98
N LEU A 99 -5.30 -8.88 0.76
CA LEU A 99 -5.67 -7.46 0.62
C LEU A 99 -6.23 -7.16 -0.77
N VAL A 100 -7.54 -6.92 -0.83
CA VAL A 100 -8.26 -6.55 -2.03
C VAL A 100 -8.04 -5.07 -2.34
N ARG A 101 -7.62 -4.78 -3.57
CA ARG A 101 -7.41 -3.41 -4.07
C ARG A 101 -8.68 -2.85 -4.69
N GLY A 102 -9.26 -1.83 -4.06
CA GLY A 102 -10.30 -1.02 -4.67
C GLY A 102 -9.71 0.07 -5.57
N LYS A 103 -10.11 0.14 -6.83
CA LYS A 103 -9.55 1.09 -7.81
C LYS A 103 -10.55 2.20 -8.14
N PHE A 104 -10.20 3.42 -7.80
CA PHE A 104 -10.90 4.63 -8.22
C PHE A 104 -9.92 5.54 -8.98
N ARG A 105 -10.33 6.09 -10.13
CA ARG A 105 -9.41 6.89 -10.97
C ARG A 105 -9.54 8.37 -10.66
N ILE A 106 -8.42 9.02 -10.36
CA ILE A 106 -8.34 10.47 -10.07
C ILE A 106 -7.24 11.14 -10.89
N ASP A 107 -7.22 12.47 -10.91
CA ASP A 107 -6.03 13.24 -11.26
C ASP A 107 -5.22 13.51 -9.98
N ALA A 108 -3.97 13.06 -9.95
CA ALA A 108 -3.11 13.18 -8.78
C ALA A 108 -2.74 14.62 -8.42
N LYS A 109 -2.78 15.55 -9.38
CA LYS A 109 -2.45 16.97 -9.17
C LYS A 109 -3.67 17.82 -8.84
N ASP A 110 -4.85 17.39 -9.30
CA ASP A 110 -6.13 18.08 -9.13
C ASP A 110 -7.13 17.13 -8.43
N PHE A 111 -6.70 16.57 -7.31
CA PHE A 111 -7.43 15.52 -6.60
C PHE A 111 -8.67 16.06 -5.88
N ALA A 112 -8.72 17.35 -5.56
CA ALA A 112 -9.85 18.00 -4.90
C ALA A 112 -11.18 17.80 -5.66
N LYS A 113 -11.13 17.72 -7.00
CA LYS A 113 -12.30 17.44 -7.85
C LYS A 113 -12.89 16.05 -7.69
N SER A 114 -12.13 15.12 -7.10
CA SER A 114 -12.57 13.72 -6.94
C SER A 114 -13.47 13.53 -5.71
N GLY A 115 -13.60 14.54 -4.86
CA GLY A 115 -14.55 14.57 -3.73
C GLY A 115 -14.26 13.54 -2.65
N ARG A 116 -15.33 13.05 -2.02
CA ARG A 116 -15.32 12.26 -0.77
C ARG A 116 -14.40 11.04 -0.76
N ILE A 117 -14.17 10.40 -1.90
CA ILE A 117 -13.26 9.24 -1.98
C ILE A 117 -11.83 9.61 -1.59
N VAL A 118 -11.38 10.83 -1.92
CA VAL A 118 -10.05 11.30 -1.56
C VAL A 118 -9.95 11.49 -0.06
N ASP A 119 -10.95 12.13 0.55
CA ASP A 119 -11.00 12.36 2.00
C ASP A 119 -10.94 11.02 2.77
N GLN A 120 -11.67 10.00 2.30
CA GLN A 120 -11.67 8.67 2.90
C GLN A 120 -10.31 7.97 2.77
N ILE A 121 -9.65 8.10 1.63
CA ILE A 121 -8.31 7.53 1.42
C ILE A 121 -7.26 8.25 2.25
N GLN A 122 -7.34 9.57 2.37
CA GLN A 122 -6.46 10.35 3.25
C GLN A 122 -6.69 9.98 4.72
N HIS A 123 -7.95 9.85 5.14
CA HIS A 123 -8.30 9.44 6.50
C HIS A 123 -7.73 8.05 6.83
N LEU A 124 -7.89 7.06 5.93
CA LEU A 124 -7.28 5.74 6.11
C LEU A 124 -5.76 5.80 6.21
N ALA A 125 -5.09 6.59 5.37
CA ALA A 125 -3.63 6.71 5.37
C ALA A 125 -3.05 7.40 6.62
N LEU A 126 -3.86 8.19 7.33
CA LEU A 126 -3.48 8.89 8.56
C LEU A 126 -3.79 8.09 9.83
N THR A 127 -4.58 7.01 9.74
CA THR A 127 -5.03 6.28 10.93
C THR A 127 -3.95 5.35 11.48
N GLU A 128 -3.77 5.30 12.81
CA GLU A 128 -2.79 4.42 13.49
C GLU A 128 -3.28 2.96 13.66
N ARG A 129 -4.59 2.72 13.62
CA ARG A 129 -5.21 1.41 13.91
C ARG A 129 -6.11 0.93 12.79
N PRO A 130 -6.39 -0.38 12.69
CA PRO A 130 -7.35 -0.91 11.76
C PRO A 130 -8.71 -0.22 11.87
N VAL A 131 -9.32 0.07 10.73
CA VAL A 131 -10.64 0.73 10.62
C VAL A 131 -11.56 -0.14 9.79
N ASP A 132 -12.79 -0.30 10.23
CA ASP A 132 -13.80 -1.01 9.46
C ASP A 132 -14.16 -0.22 8.19
N VAL A 133 -14.09 -0.90 7.06
CA VAL A 133 -14.35 -0.32 5.74
C VAL A 133 -15.34 -1.22 5.01
N GLU A 134 -16.36 -0.59 4.45
CA GLU A 134 -17.28 -1.19 3.50
C GLU A 134 -16.93 -0.66 2.10
N ALA A 135 -16.81 -1.53 1.12
CA ALA A 135 -16.53 -1.19 -0.27
C ALA A 135 -17.45 -1.94 -1.23
N ASN A 136 -17.98 -1.22 -2.21
CA ASN A 136 -18.81 -1.77 -3.28
C ASN A 136 -18.04 -1.68 -4.61
N PHE A 137 -18.06 -2.76 -5.38
CA PHE A 137 -17.34 -2.89 -6.64
C PHE A 137 -18.28 -3.11 -7.82
N THR A 138 -17.93 -2.49 -8.96
CA THR A 138 -18.64 -2.69 -10.24
C THR A 138 -18.70 -4.16 -10.68
N LYS A 139 -17.64 -4.90 -10.36
CA LYS A 139 -17.44 -6.32 -10.67
C LYS A 139 -16.68 -6.96 -9.52
N ARG A 140 -16.86 -8.27 -9.34
CA ARG A 140 -16.09 -9.04 -8.36
C ARG A 140 -14.58 -8.80 -8.52
N PRO A 141 -13.82 -8.62 -7.43
CA PRO A 141 -12.37 -8.51 -7.47
C PRO A 141 -11.71 -9.73 -8.12
N VAL A 142 -10.81 -9.48 -9.07
CA VAL A 142 -10.05 -10.55 -9.74
C VAL A 142 -8.57 -10.29 -9.59
N GLY A 143 -7.83 -11.32 -9.15
CA GLY A 143 -6.37 -11.33 -9.10
C GLY A 143 -5.78 -11.97 -10.35
N LYS A 144 -4.71 -11.36 -10.89
CA LYS A 144 -3.83 -12.00 -11.86
C LYS A 144 -2.51 -12.33 -11.17
N ILE A 145 -2.02 -13.55 -11.36
CA ILE A 145 -0.68 -13.92 -10.92
C ILE A 145 0.30 -13.27 -11.91
N VAL A 146 1.04 -12.28 -11.44
CA VAL A 146 2.11 -11.67 -12.25
C VAL A 146 3.42 -12.40 -11.99
N MET A 147 4.00 -12.90 -13.08
CA MET A 147 5.30 -13.60 -13.12
C MET A 147 6.44 -12.59 -13.10
N ASP A 148 6.50 -11.82 -12.03
CA ASP A 148 7.58 -10.87 -11.76
C ASP A 148 7.99 -11.02 -10.30
N ASP A 149 9.29 -11.27 -10.08
CA ASP A 149 9.88 -11.47 -8.76
C ASP A 149 10.22 -10.14 -8.08
N GLU A 150 10.24 -9.02 -8.82
CA GLU A 150 10.55 -7.68 -8.28
C GLU A 150 9.29 -6.92 -7.82
N ILE A 151 8.10 -7.45 -8.11
CA ILE A 151 6.84 -6.83 -7.71
C ILE A 151 6.35 -7.48 -6.42
N GLN A 152 6.06 -6.64 -5.43
CA GLN A 152 5.41 -7.09 -4.20
C GLN A 152 4.16 -7.91 -4.53
N PRO A 153 3.92 -9.02 -3.81
CA PRO A 153 2.67 -9.75 -3.93
C PRO A 153 1.51 -8.78 -3.71
N PHE A 154 0.57 -8.75 -4.65
CA PHE A 154 -0.61 -7.91 -4.55
C PHE A 154 -1.86 -8.77 -4.72
N GLY A 155 -2.84 -8.47 -3.88
CA GLY A 155 -4.12 -9.13 -3.94
C GLY A 155 -4.97 -8.77 -5.17
N PRO A 156 -6.15 -9.38 -5.24
CA PRO A 156 -7.15 -9.15 -6.28
C PRO A 156 -7.56 -7.68 -6.35
N SER A 157 -8.17 -7.26 -7.46
CA SER A 157 -8.60 -5.87 -7.62
C SER A 157 -9.87 -5.73 -8.43
N ALA A 158 -10.65 -4.70 -8.13
CA ALA A 158 -11.81 -4.27 -8.90
C ALA A 158 -11.98 -2.74 -8.88
N ARG A 159 -12.82 -2.22 -9.76
CA ARG A 159 -13.20 -0.80 -9.80
C ARG A 159 -14.25 -0.52 -8.72
N LEU A 160 -14.00 0.49 -7.90
CA LEU A 160 -14.90 0.93 -6.84
C LEU A 160 -16.12 1.65 -7.44
N GLU A 161 -17.29 1.36 -6.89
CA GLU A 161 -18.50 2.19 -7.02
C GLU A 161 -18.60 3.17 -5.85
N GLY A 162 -18.24 2.72 -4.64
CA GLY A 162 -18.21 3.54 -3.44
C GLY A 162 -17.47 2.85 -2.31
N MET A 163 -17.17 3.62 -1.26
CA MET A 163 -16.68 3.07 0.00
C MET A 163 -17.17 3.92 1.18
N LYS A 164 -17.19 3.30 2.36
CA LYS A 164 -17.40 3.96 3.65
C LYS A 164 -16.34 3.45 4.61
N SER A 165 -15.69 4.36 5.30
CA SER A 165 -14.77 4.04 6.38
C SER A 165 -15.39 4.47 7.70
N GLY A 166 -15.21 3.66 8.74
CA GLY A 166 -15.46 4.06 10.11
C GLY A 166 -14.55 5.20 10.56
N SER A 167 -14.76 5.66 11.79
CA SER A 167 -13.85 6.60 12.45
C SER A 167 -12.61 5.87 12.95
N GLY A 168 -11.45 6.52 12.83
CA GLY A 168 -10.18 6.03 13.31
C GLY A 168 -9.44 7.16 14.02
N ARG A 169 -8.52 6.80 14.91
CA ARG A 169 -7.62 7.79 15.52
C ARG A 169 -6.46 8.05 14.56
N PHE A 170 -6.17 9.31 14.29
CA PHE A 170 -5.01 9.67 13.49
C PHE A 170 -3.71 9.53 14.29
N GLU A 171 -2.65 9.15 13.60
CA GLU A 171 -1.30 9.28 14.12
C GLU A 171 -0.98 10.77 14.28
N ARG A 172 -0.51 11.14 15.48
CA ARG A 172 -0.43 12.53 15.93
C ARG A 172 0.46 13.40 15.05
N TYR A 173 1.60 12.89 14.60
CA TYR A 173 2.55 13.67 13.81
C TYR A 173 2.12 13.76 12.34
N LEU A 174 1.46 12.73 11.83
CA LEU A 174 0.86 12.75 10.50
C LEU A 174 -0.36 13.69 10.46
N GLU A 175 -1.22 13.67 11.48
CA GLU A 175 -2.34 14.60 11.64
C GLU A 175 -1.87 16.06 11.65
N ARG A 176 -0.85 16.37 12.47
CA ARG A 176 -0.28 17.72 12.52
C ARG A 176 0.22 18.16 11.14
N SER A 177 0.91 17.26 10.43
CA SER A 177 1.43 17.54 9.08
C SER A 177 0.30 17.72 8.05
N PHE A 178 -0.84 17.06 8.25
CA PHE A 178 -2.02 17.21 7.40
C PHE A 178 -2.62 18.60 7.48
N TYR A 179 -2.78 19.12 8.69
CA TYR A 179 -3.33 20.47 8.91
C TYR A 179 -2.31 21.59 8.67
N ASP A 180 -1.01 21.33 8.77
CA ASP A 180 0.02 22.32 8.45
C ASP A 180 0.27 22.41 6.92
N THR A 181 -0.37 23.39 6.30
CA THR A 181 -0.32 23.65 4.86
C THR A 181 0.92 24.40 4.38
N ASP A 182 1.75 24.92 5.29
CA ASP A 182 2.96 25.69 4.97
C ASP A 182 4.25 24.88 5.19
N MET A 183 4.17 23.80 5.96
CA MET A 183 5.28 22.88 6.20
C MET A 183 5.73 22.18 4.93
N LYS A 184 7.05 22.10 4.70
CA LYS A 184 7.61 21.31 3.59
C LYS A 184 7.46 19.81 3.88
N ALA A 185 7.23 19.02 2.84
CA ALA A 185 7.06 17.58 2.98
C ALA A 185 8.31 16.89 3.56
N VAL A 186 9.50 17.42 3.25
CA VAL A 186 10.78 16.95 3.83
C VAL A 186 10.77 17.10 5.34
N ASP A 187 10.37 18.27 5.85
CA ASP A 187 10.34 18.54 7.28
C ASP A 187 9.26 17.70 7.98
N ALA A 188 8.11 17.48 7.33
CA ALA A 188 7.05 16.62 7.85
C ALA A 188 7.53 15.17 8.01
N VAL A 189 8.16 14.61 6.98
CA VAL A 189 8.74 13.26 6.98
C VAL A 189 9.79 13.11 8.09
N VAL A 190 10.77 14.03 8.14
CA VAL A 190 11.87 13.96 9.12
C VAL A 190 11.33 14.12 10.55
N ASN A 191 10.37 15.01 10.78
CA ASN A 191 9.78 15.20 12.09
C ASN A 191 8.97 13.98 12.53
N ALA A 192 8.11 13.41 11.68
CA ALA A 192 7.37 12.19 12.01
C ALA A 192 8.33 11.04 12.35
N TYR A 193 9.35 10.81 11.52
CA TYR A 193 10.36 9.77 11.74
C TYR A 193 11.11 9.95 13.07
N LYS A 194 11.61 11.16 13.37
CA LYS A 194 12.34 11.44 14.62
C LYS A 194 11.49 11.29 15.87
N ASN A 195 10.17 11.40 15.74
CA ASN A 195 9.23 11.21 16.84
C ASN A 195 8.68 9.78 16.94
N GLY A 196 9.16 8.85 16.13
CA GLY A 196 8.84 7.43 16.24
C GLY A 196 7.66 6.95 15.40
N THR A 197 7.10 7.78 14.51
CA THR A 197 6.12 7.30 13.51
C THR A 197 6.79 6.26 12.61
N LEU A 198 6.09 5.16 12.30
CA LEU A 198 6.65 4.08 11.49
C LEU A 198 6.90 4.56 10.04
N ILE A 199 7.96 4.04 9.41
CA ILE A 199 8.32 4.46 8.05
C ILE A 199 7.19 4.10 7.07
N SER A 200 6.55 2.94 7.25
CA SER A 200 5.41 2.53 6.42
C SER A 200 4.20 3.46 6.56
N GLU A 201 3.93 4.00 7.75
CA GLU A 201 2.88 4.99 7.98
C GLU A 201 3.21 6.32 7.28
N ILE A 202 4.46 6.79 7.41
CA ILE A 202 4.94 8.01 6.74
C ILE A 202 4.83 7.85 5.21
N GLN A 203 5.25 6.70 4.66
CA GLN A 203 5.15 6.41 3.23
C GLN A 203 3.70 6.42 2.73
N LYS A 204 2.75 5.92 3.53
CA LYS A 204 1.32 5.96 3.21
C LYS A 204 0.79 7.37 3.19
N ALA A 205 0.97 8.13 4.27
CA ALA A 205 0.55 9.52 4.35
C ALA A 205 1.18 10.38 3.24
N PHE A 206 2.49 10.24 3.00
CA PHE A 206 3.19 10.96 1.93
C PHE A 206 2.57 10.67 0.54
N SER A 207 2.15 9.42 0.30
CA SER A 207 1.55 9.02 -0.98
C SER A 207 0.16 9.61 -1.23
N THR A 208 -0.57 9.98 -0.17
CA THR A 208 -1.94 10.50 -0.23
C THR A 208 -2.03 12.01 -0.17
N ALA A 209 -0.93 12.72 -0.45
CA ALA A 209 -0.89 14.18 -0.47
C ALA A 209 -1.24 14.81 0.90
N THR A 210 -1.01 14.12 2.01
CA THR A 210 -1.38 14.64 3.35
C THR A 210 -0.27 15.44 4.02
N MET A 211 0.84 15.73 3.33
CA MET A 211 1.92 16.54 3.87
C MET A 211 2.61 17.34 2.77
N GLY A 212 3.19 18.47 3.16
CA GLY A 212 3.84 19.41 2.25
C GLY A 212 3.03 20.70 2.04
N VAL A 213 3.64 21.65 1.33
CA VAL A 213 3.01 22.94 1.03
C VAL A 213 1.76 22.71 0.17
N ASP A 214 0.63 23.27 0.56
CA ASP A 214 -0.70 22.95 0.02
C ASP A 214 -0.75 22.98 -1.52
N LYS A 215 -0.30 24.09 -2.13
CA LYS A 215 -0.23 24.27 -3.60
C LYS A 215 0.59 23.21 -4.36
N ASN A 216 1.45 22.46 -3.65
CA ASN A 216 2.35 21.45 -4.21
C ASN A 216 1.96 20.01 -3.83
N ARG A 217 0.96 19.84 -2.95
CA ARG A 217 0.43 18.54 -2.55
C ARG A 217 -0.12 17.83 -3.77
N ARG A 218 0.18 16.53 -3.88
CA ARG A 218 -0.29 15.67 -4.97
C ARG A 218 -0.20 14.22 -4.53
N PHE A 219 -1.07 13.38 -5.06
CA PHE A 219 -0.97 11.95 -4.84
C PHE A 219 0.31 11.44 -5.52
N VAL A 220 1.09 10.63 -4.81
CA VAL A 220 2.36 10.08 -5.30
C VAL A 220 2.21 8.57 -5.40
N PRO A 221 2.51 7.94 -6.55
CA PRO A 221 2.52 6.49 -6.68
C PRO A 221 3.29 5.82 -5.53
N THR A 222 2.74 4.74 -4.95
CA THR A 222 3.27 4.12 -3.73
C THR A 222 4.77 3.78 -3.86
N ARG A 223 5.21 3.30 -5.03
CA ARG A 223 6.64 3.01 -5.28
C ARG A 223 7.52 4.26 -5.20
N TRP A 224 7.05 5.39 -5.71
CA TRP A 224 7.78 6.65 -5.63
C TRP A 224 7.77 7.21 -4.21
N SER A 225 6.66 7.03 -3.48
CA SER A 225 6.58 7.41 -2.07
C SER A 225 7.61 6.68 -1.22
N ILE A 226 7.72 5.35 -1.37
CA ILE A 226 8.74 4.53 -0.70
C ILE A 226 10.13 5.11 -0.97
N THR A 227 10.51 5.26 -2.24
CA THR A 227 11.84 5.78 -2.60
C THR A 227 12.07 7.21 -2.09
N ALA A 228 11.07 8.09 -2.16
CA ALA A 228 11.21 9.49 -1.73
C ALA A 228 11.39 9.60 -0.21
N VAL A 229 10.60 8.87 0.57
CA VAL A 229 10.68 8.87 2.03
C VAL A 229 12.01 8.27 2.49
N ASP A 230 12.42 7.14 1.89
CA ASP A 230 13.71 6.51 2.21
C ASP A 230 14.90 7.44 1.87
N ASP A 231 14.85 8.16 0.74
CA ASP A 231 15.86 9.14 0.36
C ASP A 231 15.90 10.36 1.32
N ILE A 232 14.74 10.88 1.72
CA ILE A 232 14.63 11.98 2.68
C ILE A 232 15.23 11.59 4.04
N ILE A 233 14.81 10.45 4.58
CA ILE A 233 15.29 9.96 5.88
C ILE A 233 16.79 9.64 5.79
N GLY A 234 17.22 8.93 4.73
CA GLY A 234 18.63 8.58 4.53
C GLY A 234 19.54 9.80 4.44
N LYS A 235 19.13 10.84 3.69
CA LYS A 235 19.88 12.11 3.62
C LYS A 235 19.91 12.86 4.94
N ASP A 236 18.86 12.79 5.73
CA ASP A 236 18.86 13.42 7.05
C ASP A 236 19.81 12.72 8.03
N LEU A 237 19.80 11.38 8.04
CA LEU A 237 20.71 10.56 8.85
C LEU A 237 22.18 10.78 8.46
N LEU A 238 22.48 10.91 7.17
CA LEU A 238 23.85 11.16 6.70
C LEU A 238 24.44 12.48 7.23
N LYS A 239 23.63 13.47 7.62
CA LYS A 239 24.13 14.73 8.21
C LYS A 239 24.75 14.53 9.58
N THR A 240 24.32 13.51 10.33
CA THR A 240 24.79 13.23 11.70
C THR A 240 25.79 12.08 11.75
N THR A 241 25.93 11.30 10.68
CA THR A 241 26.97 10.27 10.54
C THR A 241 28.34 10.92 10.44
N LYS A 242 29.19 10.70 11.46
CA LYS A 242 30.60 11.07 11.39
C LYS A 242 31.33 10.14 10.42
N TYR A 243 32.07 10.71 9.47
CA TYR A 243 33.07 9.96 8.71
C TYR A 243 34.20 9.64 9.69
N ASN A 244 34.38 8.36 10.01
CA ASN A 244 35.60 7.85 10.63
C ASN A 244 36.63 7.55 9.54
#